data_AF-B4S9X5-F1
#
_entry.id   AF-B4S9X5-F1
#
_cell.length_a   1.000
_cell.length_b   1.000
_cell.length_c   1.000
_cell.angle_alpha   90.00
_cell.angle_beta   90.00
_cell.angle_gamma   90.00
#
_symmetry.space_group_name_H-M   'P 1'
#
loop_
_entity.id
_entity.type
_entity.pdbx_description
1 polymer ?
#
loop_
_entity_poly.entity_id
_entity_poly.type
_entity_poly.pdbx_seq_one_letter_code
_entity_poly.pdbx_strand_id
1 'polypeptide(L)' 'MQHAIITKGRLLSPRSIILEEDIPCIEDSFEIIIINETTVKERSSREVGTLKGKIHIKDDFDEPLEDFREYME' A
#
# COMPACT_ATOMS: atom_id res chain seq x y z
N MET A 1 34.86 16.52 -4.16
CA MET A 1 34.05 15.30 -4.45
C MET A 1 32.83 15.36 -3.54
N GLN A 2 31.64 15.05 -4.03
CA GLN A 2 30.45 14.95 -3.17
C GLN A 2 30.34 13.51 -2.66
N HIS A 3 30.22 13.34 -1.34
CA HIS A 3 30.04 12.05 -0.70
C HIS A 3 28.60 11.96 -0.19
N ALA A 4 27.94 10.83 -0.46
CA ALA A 4 26.63 10.52 0.09
C ALA A 4 26.77 9.30 1.01
N ILE A 5 26.13 9.37 2.18
CA ILE A 5 26.10 8.29 3.16
C ILE A 5 24.65 7.86 3.32
N ILE A 6 24.40 6.56 3.16
CA ILE A 6 23.07 5.98 3.31
C ILE A 6 23.16 5.01 4.50
N THR A 7 22.41 5.30 5.54
CA THR A 7 22.27 4.44 6.72
C THR A 7 20.80 4.26 7.07
N LYS A 8 20.49 3.16 7.74
CA LYS A 8 19.19 2.96 8.36
C LYS A 8 19.19 3.55 9.77
N GLY A 9 17.99 3.72 10.29
CA GLY A 9 17.76 4.28 11.60
C GLY A 9 16.28 4.25 11.97
N ARG A 10 16.00 4.70 13.19
CA ARG A 10 14.64 4.82 13.70
C ARG A 10 14.36 6.22 14.20
N LEU A 11 13.17 6.71 13.93
CA LEU A 11 12.67 7.95 14.48
C LEU A 11 12.27 7.72 15.95
N LEU A 12 12.96 8.37 16.89
CA LEU A 12 12.62 8.32 18.31
C LEU A 12 11.56 9.38 18.65
N SER A 13 11.68 10.55 18.02
CA SER A 13 10.77 11.67 18.18
C SER A 13 10.77 12.51 16.90
N PRO A 14 9.84 13.48 16.75
CA PRO A 14 9.86 14.41 15.61
C PRO A 14 11.16 15.21 15.44
N ARG A 15 12.05 15.20 16.44
CA ARG A 15 13.32 15.95 16.47
C ARG A 15 14.54 15.07 16.67
N SER A 16 14.39 13.75 16.73
CA SER A 16 15.51 12.86 17.06
C SER A 16 15.41 11.55 16.29
N ILE A 17 16.50 11.22 15.59
CA ILE A 17 16.70 9.97 14.87
C ILE A 17 17.90 9.27 15.50
N ILE A 18 17.78 7.96 15.70
CA ILE A 18 18.91 7.12 16.08
C ILE A 18 19.33 6.36 14.82
N LEU A 19 20.58 6.53 14.41
CA LEU A 19 21.18 5.83 13.28
C LEU A 19 21.72 4.47 13.75
N GLU A 20 21.72 3.49 12.86
CA GLU A 20 22.31 2.17 13.12
C GLU A 20 23.84 2.20 13.05
N GLU A 21 24.39 3.14 12.29
CA GLU A 21 25.83 3.33 12.09
C GLU A 21 26.24 4.77 12.43
N ASP A 22 27.47 4.93 12.91
CA ASP A 22 28.06 6.25 13.14
C ASP A 22 28.39 6.93 11.82
N ILE A 23 28.02 8.20 11.69
CA ILE A 23 28.41 9.02 10.55
C ILE A 23 29.87 9.46 10.75
N PRO A 24 30.79 9.17 9.82
CA PRO A 24 32.16 9.68 9.89
C PRO A 24 32.13 11.21 9.89
N CYS A 25 32.96 11.88 10.70
CA CYS A 25 32.97 13.35 10.78
C CYS A 25 33.09 13.99 9.38
N ILE A 26 32.00 14.57 8.90
CA ILE A 26 31.93 15.33 7.65
C ILE A 26 32.11 16.81 8.02
N GLU A 27 32.97 17.54 7.31
CA GLU A 27 33.20 18.97 7.58
C GLU A 27 31.96 19.84 7.26
N ASP A 28 31.76 20.80 8.17
CA ASP A 28 30.88 21.97 8.23
C ASP A 28 29.36 21.85 7.98
N SER A 29 28.88 21.13 6.97
CA SER A 29 27.43 20.95 6.78
C SER A 29 27.08 19.83 5.81
N PHE A 30 25.96 19.16 6.07
CA PHE A 30 25.41 18.14 5.19
C PHE A 30 23.88 18.22 5.15
N GLU A 31 23.31 17.75 4.06
CA GLU A 31 21.86 17.64 3.88
C GLU A 31 21.38 16.26 4.34
N ILE A 32 20.26 16.23 5.06
CA ILE A 32 19.63 14.98 5.54
C ILE A 32 18.34 14.76 4.76
N ILE A 33 18.25 13.62 4.07
CA ILE A 33 17.03 13.16 3.39
C ILE A 33 16.48 11.96 4.17
N ILE A 34 15.28 12.10 4.74
CA ILE A 34 14.60 11.02 5.45
C ILE A 34 13.62 10.37 4.49
N ILE A 35 13.89 9.12 4.13
CA ILE A 35 12.99 8.31 3.31
C ILE A 35 12.26 7.35 4.24
N ASN A 36 10.93 7.52 4.34
CA ASN A 36 10.11 6.53 5.04
C ASN A 36 9.92 5.32 4.11
N GLU A 37 10.60 4.22 4.41
CA GLU A 37 10.29 2.92 3.81
C GLU A 37 8.92 2.48 4.31
N THR A 38 7.87 3.00 3.67
CA THR A 38 6.52 2.50 3.86
C THR A 38 6.54 1.07 3.36
N THR A 39 6.71 0.10 4.25
CA THR A 39 6.43 -1.30 3.93
C THR A 39 4.94 -1.33 3.64
N VAL A 40 4.58 -1.16 2.38
CA VAL A 40 3.25 -1.52 1.91
C VAL A 40 3.16 -2.98 2.29
N LYS A 41 2.41 -3.30 3.37
CA LYS A 41 2.08 -4.68 3.69
C LYS A 41 1.59 -5.26 2.37
N GLU A 42 2.35 -6.22 1.83
CA GLU A 42 1.91 -6.92 0.63
C GLU A 42 0.48 -7.35 0.93
N ARG A 43 -0.47 -6.80 0.18
CA ARG A 43 -1.86 -7.22 0.31
C ARG A 43 -1.80 -8.71 0.02
N SER A 44 -2.16 -9.52 1.01
CA SER A 44 -2.20 -10.98 0.86
C SER A 44 -2.84 -11.29 -0.48
N SER A 45 -2.19 -12.13 -1.30
CA SER A 45 -2.73 -12.56 -2.58
C SER A 45 -4.17 -13.03 -2.36
N ARG A 46 -5.15 -12.29 -2.89
CA ARG A 46 -6.55 -12.67 -2.74
C ARG A 46 -6.73 -13.98 -3.49
N GLU A 47 -7.22 -15.00 -2.81
CA GLU A 47 -7.59 -16.25 -3.47
C GLU A 47 -8.85 -16.02 -4.32
N VAL A 48 -8.75 -16.34 -5.61
CA VAL A 48 -9.88 -16.23 -6.54
C VAL A 48 -10.89 -17.34 -6.28
N GLY A 49 -12.18 -17.04 -6.41
CA GLY A 49 -13.22 -18.06 -6.30
C GLY A 49 -13.55 -18.52 -4.87
N THR A 50 -13.15 -17.79 -3.84
CA THR A 50 -13.51 -18.05 -2.42
C THR A 50 -15.03 -18.07 -2.14
N LEU A 51 -15.83 -17.53 -3.06
CA LEU A 51 -17.30 -17.54 -3.01
C LEU A 51 -17.94 -18.51 -4.03
N LYS A 52 -17.15 -19.34 -4.73
CA LYS A 52 -17.69 -20.33 -5.68
C LYS A 52 -18.65 -21.27 -4.97
N GLY A 53 -19.86 -21.43 -5.51
CA GLY A 53 -20.92 -22.26 -4.94
C GLY A 53 -21.62 -21.66 -3.71
N LYS A 54 -21.21 -20.47 -3.24
CA LYS A 54 -21.89 -19.73 -2.16
C LYS A 54 -22.80 -18.62 -2.69
N ILE A 55 -22.70 -18.30 -3.97
CA ILE A 55 -23.57 -17.34 -4.65
C ILE A 55 -24.76 -18.11 -5.19
N HIS A 56 -25.96 -17.74 -4.76
CA HIS A 56 -27.22 -18.25 -5.28
C HIS A 56 -27.87 -17.15 -6.12
N ILE A 57 -28.12 -17.47 -7.40
CA ILE A 57 -28.87 -16.63 -8.33
C ILE A 57 -30.26 -17.25 -8.42
N LYS A 58 -31.30 -16.44 -8.31
CA LYS A 58 -32.67 -16.92 -8.51
C LYS A 58 -32.90 -17.29 -9.97
N ASP A 59 -33.78 -18.24 -10.21
CA ASP A 59 -34.12 -18.70 -11.57
C ASP A 59 -34.73 -17.59 -12.45
N ASP A 60 -35.29 -16.55 -11.83
CA ASP A 60 -35.92 -15.39 -12.47
C ASP A 60 -34.96 -14.22 -12.73
N PHE A 61 -33.64 -14.38 -12.52
CA PHE A 61 -32.69 -13.26 -12.59
C PHE A 61 -32.63 -12.57 -13.96
N ASP A 62 -32.79 -13.34 -15.03
CA ASP A 62 -32.77 -12.81 -16.41
C ASP A 62 -34.14 -12.28 -16.87
N GLU A 63 -35.18 -12.44 -16.05
CA GLU A 63 -36.51 -11.92 -16.40
C GLU A 63 -36.51 -10.38 -16.33
N PRO A 64 -37.08 -9.68 -17.33
CA PRO A 64 -37.26 -8.25 -17.25
C PRO A 64 -38.10 -7.91 -16.02
N LEU A 65 -37.68 -6.89 -15.28
CA LEU A 65 -38.53 -6.32 -14.22
C LEU A 65 -39.85 -5.89 -14.86
N GLU A 66 -40.93 -6.00 -14.10
CA GLU A 66 -42.28 -5.73 -14.60
C GLU A 66 -42.39 -4.39 -15.33
N ASP A 67 -41.76 -3.34 -14.77
CA ASP A 67 -41.73 -1.98 -15.31
C ASP A 67 -40.96 -1.84 -16.65
N PHE A 68 -40.13 -2.83 -17.01
CA PHE A 68 -39.29 -2.81 -18.21
C PHE A 68 -39.71 -3.81 -19.29
N ARG A 69 -40.74 -4.63 -19.06
CA ARG A 69 -41.23 -5.60 -20.07
C ARG A 69 -41.68 -4.92 -21.35
N GLU A 70 -42.35 -3.78 -21.23
CA GLU A 70 -42.88 -3.00 -22.38
C GLU A 70 -41.79 -2.38 -23.27
N TYR A 71 -40.53 -2.31 -22.80
CA TYR A 71 -39.41 -1.73 -23.54
C TYR A 71 -38.54 -2.77 -24.28
N MET A 72 -38.79 -4.06 -24.04
CA MET A 72 -38.03 -5.17 -24.61
C MET A 72 -38.77 -5.86 -25.78
N GLU A 73 -39.97 -5.38 -26.14
CA GLU A 73 -40.71 -5.72 -27.36
C GLU A 73 -40.32 -4.83 -28.55
#